data_AF-A0A451G4C3-F1
#
_entry.id   AF-A0A451G4C3-F1
#
_cell.length_a   1.000
_cell.length_b   1.000
_cell.length_c   1.000
_cell.angle_alpha   90.00
_cell.angle_beta   90.00
_cell.angle_gamma   90.00
#
_symmetry.space_group_name_H-M   'P 1'
#
loop_
_entity.id
_entity.type
_entity.pdbx_description
1 polymer ?
#
loop_
_entity_poly.entity_id
_entity_poly.type
_entity_poly.pdbx_seq_one_letter_code
_entity_poly.pdbx_strand_id
1 'polypeptide(L)'
;MNTKIQYFKDFWDDFMHSSNSIERELIHSINYSPRVLVKEFIEEIDRNSLSNQKNKRFFIDSFNAFAEIDVQAVKNLSPIITLIQRQFSNKQNYGYLIHLLNLLVADLSDFKLARDSIKELAKILTDEQYALDKERVKNLTKLIINELIYKGYSSTGIQKIIHSIFKGYRVLDAGALITDFPHGFELPDTDTNSHKYKEYCKDVTTYIDNLTDKQRILVIEKYFDIESEKRKFIFQIKGFKGEGINFSLGDVQFYDPFRVNLIKSLSLDSRDDETFGAKEEQYFDNHYYCNAAVSVDFIDYEFAKVKAIEKLEQVIDLLTSRYSSYKVPVSINTEEYYIIDDEGNDIGSGFSNFEFQEWSDSIELNNKHEHIELSQYLLNNLSNKELLVIDKKIIKSMHWNRKAIESKGLNEKLLWHWVALENVFELKGESSTVDSILNIVPKLMAKRQLYRFAWMHFYKFEESCYKRNVDIPRKLKSDIGFNRQKGTKIFLGDFIKRIDELKECIEPGTLLDDQMTWLSKIFQSKSECLELLEDLEKIAYEKLLYVYRARNKVVHNAYVETSAVTSFYTRFIGITTTSVINTFLKTRKEQQIHTLSEAVFNINYEYDKLKLDLKKKGTGILLKK
;
A
#
# COMPACT_ATOMS: atom_id res chain seq x y z
N MET A 1 -11.16 47.37 2.51
CA MET A 1 -11.43 46.00 1.99
C MET A 1 -12.84 45.60 2.42
N ASN A 2 -13.64 45.03 1.52
CA ASN A 2 -15.03 44.63 1.81
C ASN A 2 -15.09 43.65 2.99
N THR A 3 -15.87 43.96 4.04
CA THR A 3 -15.96 43.16 5.28
C THR A 3 -16.40 41.72 5.04
N LYS A 4 -17.22 41.46 4.00
CA LYS A 4 -17.61 40.11 3.60
C LYS A 4 -16.41 39.30 3.09
N ILE A 5 -15.56 39.93 2.28
CA ILE A 5 -14.37 39.30 1.71
C ILE A 5 -13.31 39.05 2.79
N GLN A 6 -13.15 39.98 3.74
CA GLN A 6 -12.29 39.76 4.89
C GLN A 6 -12.75 38.54 5.70
N TYR A 7 -14.06 38.46 6.00
CA TYR A 7 -14.63 37.31 6.69
C TYR A 7 -14.38 35.98 5.96
N PHE A 8 -14.54 35.97 4.63
CA PHE A 8 -14.25 34.80 3.81
C PHE A 8 -12.79 34.37 3.90
N LYS A 9 -11.84 35.31 3.78
CA LYS A 9 -10.40 35.02 3.91
C LYS A 9 -10.04 34.50 5.29
N ASP A 10 -10.51 35.16 6.34
CA ASP A 10 -10.23 34.76 7.72
C ASP A 10 -10.75 33.34 7.98
N PHE A 11 -11.95 33.02 7.48
CA PHE A 11 -12.50 31.67 7.59
C PHE A 11 -11.70 30.63 6.79
N TRP A 12 -11.29 30.95 5.56
CA TRP A 12 -10.47 30.06 4.74
C TRP A 12 -9.13 29.76 5.42
N ASP A 13 -8.45 30.80 5.90
CA ASP A 13 -7.16 30.69 6.56
C ASP A 13 -7.27 29.91 7.88
N ASP A 14 -8.28 30.20 8.72
CA ASP A 14 -8.52 29.40 9.93
C ASP A 14 -8.77 27.94 9.57
N PHE A 15 -9.68 27.67 8.63
CA PHE A 15 -10.06 26.30 8.28
C PHE A 15 -8.91 25.44 7.74
N MET A 16 -7.98 26.06 7.01
CA MET A 16 -6.80 25.39 6.45
C MET A 16 -5.64 25.28 7.44
N HIS A 17 -5.70 25.96 8.59
CA HIS A 17 -4.62 25.92 9.57
C HIS A 17 -4.62 24.61 10.35
N SER A 18 -3.55 23.82 10.22
CA SER A 18 -3.53 22.41 10.66
C SER A 18 -3.43 22.19 12.16
N SER A 19 -2.95 23.16 12.93
CA SER A 19 -2.63 22.98 14.36
C SER A 19 -3.55 23.73 15.33
N ASN A 20 -4.26 24.77 14.88
CA ASN A 20 -5.02 25.67 15.77
C ASN A 20 -6.37 26.15 15.17
N SER A 21 -6.95 25.46 14.19
CA SER A 21 -8.24 25.86 13.61
C SER A 21 -9.39 25.55 14.56
N ILE A 22 -10.11 26.60 15.00
CA ILE A 22 -11.34 26.41 15.79
C ILE A 22 -12.44 25.84 14.89
N GLU A 23 -12.55 26.32 13.65
CA GLU A 23 -13.63 25.92 12.76
C GLU A 23 -13.50 24.46 12.32
N ARG A 24 -12.27 23.95 12.15
CA ARG A 24 -12.03 22.55 11.77
C ARG A 24 -12.39 21.57 12.89
N GLU A 25 -12.11 21.92 14.14
CA GLU A 25 -12.43 21.09 15.32
C GLU A 25 -13.94 20.98 15.57
N LEU A 26 -14.72 22.00 15.19
CA LEU A 26 -16.17 22.05 15.41
C LEU A 26 -16.98 21.33 14.34
N ILE A 27 -16.35 20.77 13.31
CA ILE A 27 -17.06 20.15 12.19
C ILE A 27 -16.67 18.69 11.98
N HIS A 28 -17.64 17.90 11.53
CA HIS A 28 -17.36 16.60 10.95
C HIS A 28 -17.06 16.78 9.45
N SER A 29 -15.78 16.82 9.08
CA SER A 29 -15.33 17.12 7.70
C SER A 29 -16.00 16.26 6.62
N ILE A 30 -16.28 14.99 6.92
CA ILE A 30 -16.95 14.05 6.00
C ILE A 30 -18.26 14.60 5.40
N ASN A 31 -19.00 15.44 6.14
CA ASN A 31 -20.28 15.99 5.70
C ASN A 31 -20.11 17.01 4.56
N TYR A 32 -18.91 17.56 4.40
CA TYR A 32 -18.55 18.52 3.35
C TYR A 32 -17.67 17.87 2.26
N SER A 33 -17.41 16.56 2.38
CA SER A 33 -16.63 15.77 1.43
C SER A 33 -17.53 14.69 0.81
N PRO A 34 -18.55 15.04 0.00
CA PRO A 34 -19.58 14.08 -0.44
C PRO A 34 -18.99 12.88 -1.18
N ARG A 35 -17.90 13.06 -1.93
CA ARG A 35 -17.20 11.94 -2.59
C ARG A 35 -16.56 10.97 -1.60
N VAL A 36 -15.96 11.48 -0.52
CA VAL A 36 -15.36 10.65 0.52
C VAL A 36 -16.47 9.93 1.29
N LEU A 37 -17.52 10.66 1.69
CA LEU A 37 -18.69 10.08 2.35
C LEU A 37 -19.29 8.93 1.54
N VAL A 38 -19.49 9.13 0.23
CA VAL A 38 -20.04 8.12 -0.68
C VAL A 38 -19.10 6.92 -0.80
N LYS A 39 -17.79 7.15 -1.00
CA LYS A 39 -16.80 6.06 -1.13
C LYS A 39 -16.73 5.22 0.16
N GLU A 40 -16.63 5.85 1.32
CA GLU A 40 -16.62 5.17 2.62
C GLU A 40 -17.92 4.39 2.85
N PHE A 41 -19.07 4.92 2.42
CA PHE A 41 -20.34 4.24 2.56
C PHE A 41 -20.43 2.99 1.67
N ILE A 42 -19.97 3.08 0.42
CA ILE A 42 -19.84 1.92 -0.47
C ILE A 42 -18.91 0.88 0.16
N GLU A 43 -17.74 1.30 0.67
CA GLU A 43 -16.79 0.39 1.32
C GLU A 43 -17.37 -0.32 2.55
N GLU A 44 -18.14 0.38 3.38
CA GLU A 44 -18.80 -0.23 4.54
C GLU A 44 -19.85 -1.27 4.12
N ILE A 45 -20.62 -1.01 3.06
CA ILE A 45 -21.55 -1.99 2.49
C ILE A 45 -20.77 -3.19 1.94
N ASP A 46 -19.71 -2.94 1.18
CA ASP A 46 -18.90 -3.97 0.55
C ASP A 46 -18.11 -4.81 1.54
N ARG A 47 -17.71 -4.27 2.69
CA ARG A 47 -16.98 -5.03 3.72
C ARG A 47 -17.92 -5.66 4.72
N ASN A 48 -18.79 -4.85 5.31
CA ASN A 48 -19.53 -5.21 6.52
C ASN A 48 -21.03 -5.40 6.28
N SER A 49 -21.51 -5.14 5.07
CA SER A 49 -22.94 -5.17 4.71
C SER A 49 -23.80 -4.34 5.67
N LEU A 50 -23.23 -3.24 6.19
CA LEU A 50 -23.85 -2.38 7.21
C LEU A 50 -24.44 -3.15 8.42
N SER A 51 -23.80 -4.26 8.81
CA SER A 51 -24.24 -5.10 9.93
C SER A 51 -24.20 -4.35 11.26
N ASN A 52 -23.23 -3.43 11.42
CA ASN A 52 -23.12 -2.58 12.60
C ASN A 52 -24.14 -1.42 12.56
N GLN A 53 -25.10 -1.44 13.48
CA GLN A 53 -26.15 -0.42 13.56
C GLN A 53 -25.61 0.99 13.85
N LYS A 54 -24.50 1.13 14.60
CA LYS A 54 -23.87 2.43 14.84
C LYS A 54 -23.25 2.99 13.57
N ASN A 55 -22.54 2.16 12.81
CA ASN A 55 -21.98 2.57 11.51
C ASN A 55 -23.09 2.93 10.53
N LYS A 56 -24.13 2.11 10.44
CA LYS A 56 -25.30 2.42 9.61
C LYS A 56 -25.91 3.76 9.97
N ARG A 57 -26.12 4.03 11.27
CA ARG A 57 -26.64 5.31 11.74
C ARG A 57 -25.70 6.47 11.40
N PHE A 58 -24.41 6.31 11.61
CA PHE A 58 -23.40 7.31 11.25
C PHE A 58 -23.50 7.72 9.77
N PHE A 59 -23.51 6.76 8.84
CA PHE A 59 -23.60 7.09 7.42
C PHE A 59 -24.92 7.76 7.05
N ILE A 60 -26.04 7.32 7.64
CA ILE A 60 -27.35 7.95 7.45
C ILE A 60 -27.33 9.40 7.95
N ASP A 61 -26.85 9.61 9.18
CA ASP A 61 -26.81 10.93 9.82
C ASP A 61 -25.89 11.88 9.04
N SER A 62 -24.72 11.42 8.58
CA SER A 62 -23.80 12.19 7.73
C SER A 62 -24.40 12.53 6.36
N PHE A 63 -25.11 11.61 5.72
CA PHE A 63 -25.78 11.88 4.44
C PHE A 63 -26.92 12.89 4.59
N ASN A 64 -27.69 12.78 5.67
CA ASN A 64 -28.75 13.75 5.97
C ASN A 64 -28.16 15.13 6.26
N ALA A 65 -27.09 15.21 7.05
CA ALA A 65 -26.38 16.46 7.30
C ALA A 65 -25.85 17.09 6.00
N PHE A 66 -25.34 16.30 5.06
CA PHE A 66 -24.96 16.79 3.73
C PHE A 66 -26.16 17.32 2.95
N ALA A 67 -27.30 16.61 2.96
CA ALA A 67 -28.53 17.00 2.29
C ALA A 67 -29.13 18.31 2.83
N GLU A 68 -28.91 18.61 4.11
CA GLU A 68 -29.41 19.78 4.82
C GLU A 68 -28.56 21.04 4.61
N ILE A 69 -27.39 20.94 3.95
CA ILE A 69 -26.56 22.11 3.65
C ILE A 69 -27.33 23.07 2.73
N ASP A 70 -27.69 24.24 3.26
CA ASP A 70 -28.49 25.25 2.56
C ASP A 70 -27.68 26.06 1.54
N VAL A 71 -27.28 25.40 0.45
CA VAL A 71 -26.60 26.00 -0.71
C VAL A 71 -27.21 25.50 -2.00
N GLN A 72 -27.23 26.33 -3.05
CA GLN A 72 -27.87 25.95 -4.32
C GLN A 72 -27.18 24.76 -4.99
N ALA A 73 -25.86 24.70 -4.87
CA ALA A 73 -25.06 23.61 -5.44
C ALA A 73 -25.47 22.22 -4.90
N VAL A 74 -25.84 22.11 -3.62
CA VAL A 74 -26.34 20.86 -3.00
C VAL A 74 -27.80 20.61 -3.38
N LYS A 75 -28.64 21.65 -3.45
CA LYS A 75 -30.04 21.53 -3.91
C LYS A 75 -30.15 20.95 -5.31
N ASN A 76 -29.17 21.22 -6.17
CA ASN A 76 -29.12 20.63 -7.52
C ASN A 76 -28.95 19.09 -7.50
N LEU A 77 -28.45 18.52 -6.39
CA LEU A 77 -28.28 17.07 -6.19
C LEU A 77 -29.44 16.42 -5.43
N SER A 78 -30.44 17.20 -4.99
CA SER A 78 -31.56 16.70 -4.17
C SER A 78 -32.30 15.49 -4.76
N PRO A 79 -32.52 15.35 -6.09
CA PRO A 79 -33.19 14.17 -6.63
C PRO A 79 -32.46 12.86 -6.31
N ILE A 80 -31.15 12.80 -6.53
CA ILE A 80 -30.37 11.57 -6.27
C ILE A 80 -30.18 11.33 -4.77
N ILE A 81 -29.98 12.39 -3.98
CA ILE A 81 -29.89 12.31 -2.52
C ILE A 81 -31.20 11.75 -1.94
N THR A 82 -32.36 12.21 -2.42
CA THR A 82 -33.67 11.72 -1.97
C THR A 82 -33.86 10.24 -2.28
N LEU A 83 -33.40 9.78 -3.45
CA LEU A 83 -33.45 8.36 -3.81
C LEU A 83 -32.57 7.51 -2.89
N ILE A 84 -31.37 7.99 -2.56
CA ILE A 84 -30.46 7.35 -1.60
C ILE A 84 -31.12 7.26 -0.22
N GLN A 85 -31.67 8.36 0.29
CA GLN A 85 -32.32 8.41 1.61
C GLN A 85 -33.48 7.41 1.72
N ARG A 86 -34.27 7.22 0.65
CA ARG A 86 -35.35 6.23 0.61
C ARG A 86 -34.86 4.79 0.77
N GLN A 87 -33.60 4.50 0.44
CA GLN A 87 -33.02 3.17 0.61
C GLN A 87 -32.50 2.89 2.03
N PHE A 88 -32.39 3.89 2.92
CA PHE A 88 -31.86 3.68 4.27
C PHE A 88 -32.71 2.71 5.12
N SER A 89 -34.02 2.68 4.87
CA SER A 89 -34.97 1.78 5.54
C SER A 89 -34.95 0.35 4.98
N ASN A 90 -34.34 0.12 3.81
CA ASN A 90 -34.29 -1.19 3.17
C ASN A 90 -33.26 -2.08 3.87
N LYS A 91 -33.67 -3.31 4.25
CA LYS A 91 -32.86 -4.21 5.09
C LYS A 91 -32.23 -5.39 4.35
N GLN A 92 -32.58 -5.63 3.08
CA GLN A 92 -32.29 -6.93 2.46
C GLN A 92 -31.56 -6.89 1.11
N ASN A 93 -31.37 -5.72 0.49
CA ASN A 93 -30.56 -5.61 -0.73
C ASN A 93 -29.93 -4.22 -0.89
N TYR A 94 -28.63 -4.11 -0.65
CA TYR A 94 -27.88 -2.85 -0.83
C TYR A 94 -27.38 -2.64 -2.26
N GLY A 95 -27.61 -3.57 -3.19
CA GLY A 95 -27.12 -3.44 -4.57
C GLY A 95 -27.67 -2.20 -5.28
N TYR A 96 -28.94 -1.87 -5.08
CA TYR A 96 -29.53 -0.65 -5.62
C TYR A 96 -29.01 0.62 -4.90
N LEU A 97 -28.75 0.55 -3.59
CA LEU A 97 -28.12 1.66 -2.86
C LEU A 97 -26.70 1.93 -3.38
N ILE A 98 -25.88 0.89 -3.59
CA ILE A 98 -24.55 1.01 -4.20
C ILE A 98 -24.65 1.65 -5.59
N HIS A 99 -25.61 1.22 -6.41
CA HIS A 99 -25.82 1.82 -7.72
C HIS A 99 -26.14 3.33 -7.64
N LEU A 100 -27.04 3.75 -6.76
CA LEU A 100 -27.37 5.16 -6.54
C LEU A 100 -26.17 5.98 -6.02
N LEU A 101 -25.40 5.39 -5.10
CA LEU A 101 -24.16 5.99 -4.60
C LEU A 101 -23.14 6.21 -5.73
N ASN A 102 -22.95 5.22 -6.61
CA ASN A 102 -22.08 5.36 -7.78
C ASN A 102 -22.58 6.42 -8.78
N LEU A 103 -23.90 6.55 -8.99
CA LEU A 103 -24.46 7.63 -9.80
C LEU A 103 -24.16 9.00 -9.20
N LEU A 104 -24.27 9.14 -7.87
CA LEU A 104 -23.89 10.40 -7.21
C LEU A 104 -22.39 10.70 -7.37
N VAL A 105 -21.50 9.69 -7.32
CA VAL A 105 -20.07 9.92 -7.63
C VAL A 105 -19.87 10.46 -9.05
N ALA A 106 -20.61 9.91 -10.02
CA ALA A 106 -20.57 10.36 -11.40
C ALA A 106 -21.14 11.79 -11.55
N ASP A 107 -22.26 12.12 -10.90
CA ASP A 107 -22.82 13.48 -10.92
C ASP A 107 -21.89 14.52 -10.27
N LEU A 108 -21.08 14.08 -9.31
CA LEU A 108 -20.06 14.93 -8.72
C LEU A 108 -18.86 15.11 -9.66
N SER A 109 -18.64 14.26 -10.67
CA SER A 109 -17.51 14.39 -11.61
C SER A 109 -17.46 15.78 -12.30
N ASP A 110 -16.28 16.14 -12.83
CA ASP A 110 -16.00 17.46 -13.42
C ASP A 110 -16.12 18.67 -12.47
N PHE A 111 -16.13 18.42 -11.16
CA PHE A 111 -16.11 19.46 -10.11
C PHE A 111 -17.28 20.45 -10.21
N LYS A 112 -18.42 20.02 -10.77
CA LYS A 112 -19.61 20.86 -10.93
C LYS A 112 -20.08 21.46 -9.60
N LEU A 113 -20.09 20.65 -8.54
CA LEU A 113 -20.42 21.11 -7.18
C LEU A 113 -19.52 22.27 -6.73
N ALA A 114 -18.22 22.20 -7.01
CA ALA A 114 -17.26 23.25 -6.66
C ALA A 114 -17.54 24.53 -7.46
N ARG A 115 -17.71 24.42 -8.78
CA ARG A 115 -17.97 25.56 -9.67
C ARG A 115 -19.27 26.28 -9.32
N ASP A 116 -20.34 25.54 -9.11
CA ASP A 116 -21.62 26.11 -8.66
C ASP A 116 -21.46 26.81 -7.30
N SER A 117 -20.69 26.23 -6.38
CA SER A 117 -20.40 26.83 -5.07
C SER A 117 -19.57 28.12 -5.19
N ILE A 118 -18.58 28.19 -6.08
CA ILE A 118 -17.76 29.39 -6.32
C ILE A 118 -18.61 30.52 -6.89
N LYS A 119 -19.47 30.24 -7.86
CA LYS A 119 -20.37 31.24 -8.46
C LYS A 119 -21.33 31.82 -7.44
N GLU A 120 -21.91 30.96 -6.60
CA GLU A 120 -22.79 31.35 -5.51
C GLU A 120 -22.06 32.20 -4.47
N LEU A 121 -20.86 31.77 -4.07
CA LEU A 121 -20.01 32.49 -3.12
C LEU A 121 -19.63 33.88 -3.65
N ALA A 122 -19.17 33.96 -4.89
CA ALA A 122 -18.82 35.22 -5.54
C ALA A 122 -20.00 36.21 -5.54
N LYS A 123 -21.23 35.72 -5.78
CA LYS A 123 -22.44 36.54 -5.72
C LYS A 123 -22.67 37.07 -4.31
N ILE A 124 -22.67 36.22 -3.28
CA ILE A 124 -22.95 36.61 -1.88
C ILE A 124 -21.93 37.65 -1.37
N LEU A 125 -20.65 37.46 -1.72
CA LEU A 125 -19.57 38.32 -1.23
C LEU A 125 -19.51 39.69 -1.92
N THR A 126 -20.02 39.82 -3.14
CA THR A 126 -19.83 41.03 -3.96
C THR A 126 -21.11 41.80 -4.26
N ASP A 127 -22.28 41.17 -4.15
CA ASP A 127 -23.56 41.85 -4.35
C ASP A 127 -23.95 42.62 -3.09
N GLU A 128 -24.15 43.93 -3.22
CA GLU A 128 -24.54 44.83 -2.13
C GLU A 128 -25.94 44.53 -1.58
N GLN A 129 -26.81 43.90 -2.38
CA GLN A 129 -28.17 43.56 -1.97
C GLN A 129 -28.23 42.40 -0.96
N TYR A 130 -27.16 41.62 -0.85
CA TYR A 130 -27.11 40.50 0.09
C TYR A 130 -26.55 40.96 1.44
N ALA A 131 -27.25 40.65 2.54
CA ALA A 131 -26.62 40.70 3.86
C ALA A 131 -25.51 39.63 3.96
N LEU A 132 -24.53 39.82 4.85
CA LEU A 132 -23.52 38.80 5.12
C LEU A 132 -24.17 37.58 5.79
N ASP A 133 -24.43 36.54 5.01
CA ASP A 133 -24.82 35.22 5.49
C ASP A 133 -23.57 34.40 5.82
N LYS A 134 -23.14 34.48 7.08
CA LYS A 134 -21.91 33.85 7.54
C LYS A 134 -21.94 32.33 7.38
N GLU A 135 -23.04 31.69 7.73
CA GLU A 135 -23.16 30.24 7.70
C GLU A 135 -23.10 29.69 6.27
N ARG A 136 -23.80 30.36 5.34
CA ARG A 136 -23.74 30.00 3.93
C ARG A 136 -22.35 30.18 3.34
N VAL A 137 -21.65 31.27 3.67
CA VAL A 137 -20.25 31.49 3.27
C VAL A 137 -19.35 30.37 3.81
N LYS A 138 -19.50 29.98 5.07
CA LYS A 138 -18.76 28.85 5.66
C LYS A 138 -19.02 27.56 4.89
N ASN A 139 -20.28 27.23 4.62
CA ASN A 139 -20.66 25.99 3.93
C ASN A 139 -20.10 25.92 2.51
N LEU A 140 -20.25 26.99 1.73
CA LEU A 140 -19.67 27.08 0.38
C LEU A 140 -18.15 26.93 0.40
N THR A 141 -17.49 27.61 1.34
CA THR A 141 -16.02 27.54 1.48
C THR A 141 -15.56 26.12 1.79
N LYS A 142 -16.21 25.43 2.72
CA LYS A 142 -15.89 24.03 3.06
C LYS A 142 -16.06 23.10 1.86
N LEU A 143 -17.14 23.26 1.07
CA LEU A 143 -17.36 22.44 -0.14
C LEU A 143 -16.25 22.66 -1.18
N ILE A 144 -15.87 23.93 -1.42
CA ILE A 144 -14.80 24.27 -2.38
C ILE A 144 -13.46 23.67 -1.94
N ILE A 145 -13.09 23.84 -0.67
CA ILE A 145 -11.84 23.30 -0.11
C ILE A 145 -11.79 21.78 -0.26
N ASN A 146 -12.88 21.07 0.07
CA ASN A 146 -12.91 19.62 -0.05
C ASN A 146 -12.83 19.13 -1.50
N GLU A 147 -13.42 19.86 -2.45
CA GLU A 147 -13.26 19.54 -3.87
C GLU A 147 -11.83 19.84 -4.37
N LEU A 148 -11.14 20.87 -3.84
CA LEU A 148 -9.71 21.09 -4.13
C LEU A 148 -8.83 19.96 -3.58
N ILE A 149 -9.11 19.48 -2.37
CA ILE A 149 -8.43 18.29 -1.82
C ILE A 149 -8.64 17.09 -2.74
N TYR A 150 -9.87 16.89 -3.23
CA TYR A 150 -10.18 15.82 -4.17
C TYR A 150 -9.49 15.97 -5.53
N LYS A 151 -9.33 17.21 -6.02
CA LYS A 151 -8.59 17.53 -7.26
C LYS A 151 -7.10 17.20 -7.13
N GLY A 152 -6.57 17.14 -5.92
CA GLY A 152 -5.18 16.77 -5.66
C GLY A 152 -4.32 17.94 -5.18
N TYR A 153 -4.90 18.93 -4.50
CA TYR A 153 -4.14 19.97 -3.81
C TYR A 153 -3.86 19.58 -2.34
N SER A 154 -2.64 19.84 -1.88
CA SER A 154 -2.30 19.77 -0.46
C SER A 154 -2.92 20.92 0.33
N SER A 155 -2.95 20.79 1.67
CA SER A 155 -3.40 21.87 2.54
C SER A 155 -2.62 23.17 2.33
N THR A 156 -1.31 23.07 2.15
CA THR A 156 -0.43 24.22 1.87
C THR A 156 -0.72 24.83 0.51
N GLY A 157 -0.95 24.01 -0.52
CA GLY A 157 -1.37 24.48 -1.83
C GLY A 157 -2.69 25.26 -1.76
N ILE A 158 -3.70 24.69 -1.10
CA ILE A 158 -5.03 25.32 -0.91
C ILE A 158 -4.93 26.64 -0.14
N GLN A 159 -4.04 26.72 0.87
CA GLN A 159 -3.81 27.97 1.58
C GLN A 159 -3.18 29.05 0.68
N LYS A 160 -2.26 28.67 -0.22
CA LYS A 160 -1.66 29.64 -1.16
C LYS A 160 -2.70 30.19 -2.15
N ILE A 161 -3.68 29.39 -2.56
CA ILE A 161 -4.74 29.81 -3.51
C ILE A 161 -5.44 31.08 -3.04
N ILE A 162 -5.91 31.13 -1.79
CA ILE A 162 -6.65 32.30 -1.29
C ILE A 162 -5.77 33.56 -1.23
N HIS A 163 -4.48 33.41 -0.92
CA HIS A 163 -3.55 34.53 -0.92
C HIS A 163 -3.24 35.00 -2.33
N SER A 164 -3.03 34.08 -3.28
CA SER A 164 -2.75 34.36 -4.69
C SER A 164 -3.87 35.14 -5.38
N ILE A 165 -5.13 34.75 -5.24
CA ILE A 165 -6.23 35.41 -5.97
C ILE A 165 -6.49 36.86 -5.52
N PHE A 166 -6.03 37.23 -4.33
CA PHE A 166 -6.11 38.60 -3.84
C PHE A 166 -4.76 39.33 -3.83
N LYS A 167 -3.69 38.69 -4.31
CA LYS A 167 -2.38 39.33 -4.45
C LYS A 167 -2.40 40.29 -5.65
N GLY A 168 -1.66 41.39 -5.51
CA GLY A 168 -1.31 42.27 -6.62
C GLY A 168 -0.01 41.80 -7.29
N TYR A 169 0.75 42.76 -7.80
CA TYR A 169 2.07 42.53 -8.37
C TYR A 169 3.10 43.48 -7.77
N ARG A 170 4.38 43.20 -7.98
CA ARG A 170 5.51 44.09 -7.68
C ARG A 170 6.40 44.19 -8.91
N VAL A 171 6.87 45.39 -9.21
CA VAL A 171 7.89 45.63 -10.24
C VAL A 171 9.20 45.94 -9.53
N LEU A 172 10.24 45.16 -9.80
CA LEU A 172 11.58 45.38 -9.26
C LEU A 172 12.29 46.52 -10.00
N ASP A 173 13.33 47.08 -9.39
CA ASP A 173 14.12 48.19 -9.97
C ASP A 173 14.74 47.84 -11.35
N ALA A 174 14.98 46.55 -11.62
CA ALA A 174 15.44 46.03 -12.91
C ALA A 174 14.32 45.86 -13.97
N GLY A 175 13.08 46.26 -13.67
CA GLY A 175 11.92 46.12 -14.55
C GLY A 175 11.22 44.76 -14.51
N ALA A 176 11.70 43.82 -13.69
CA ALA A 176 11.11 42.49 -13.56
C ALA A 176 9.78 42.52 -12.78
N LEU A 177 8.75 41.90 -13.35
CA LEU A 177 7.42 41.77 -12.74
C LEU A 177 7.32 40.48 -11.92
N ILE A 178 6.90 40.60 -10.66
CA ILE A 178 6.63 39.48 -9.75
C ILE A 178 5.16 39.51 -9.34
N THR A 179 4.45 38.42 -9.60
CA THR A 179 3.08 38.20 -9.12
C THR A 179 2.82 36.71 -8.91
N ASP A 180 1.98 36.40 -7.93
CA ASP A 180 1.49 35.03 -7.68
C ASP A 180 0.02 34.89 -8.15
N PHE A 181 -0.55 35.95 -8.72
CA PHE A 181 -1.92 35.93 -9.23
C PHE A 181 -1.98 35.09 -10.51
N PRO A 182 -2.89 34.12 -10.65
CA PRO A 182 -2.97 33.25 -11.82
C PRO A 182 -3.58 33.97 -13.04
N HIS A 183 -2.73 34.76 -13.72
CA HIS A 183 -3.12 35.61 -14.84
C HIS A 183 -3.24 34.83 -16.17
N GLY A 184 -2.48 33.75 -16.36
CA GLY A 184 -2.56 32.88 -17.54
C GLY A 184 -1.92 33.47 -18.81
N PHE A 185 -1.01 34.43 -18.66
CA PHE A 185 -0.21 34.95 -19.77
C PHE A 185 1.11 34.18 -19.83
N GLU A 186 1.54 33.79 -21.02
CA GLU A 186 2.82 33.10 -21.24
C GLU A 186 4.00 34.08 -21.09
N LEU A 187 5.01 33.68 -20.32
CA LEU A 187 6.23 34.45 -20.16
C LEU A 187 7.04 34.39 -21.46
N PRO A 188 7.37 35.54 -22.10
CA PRO A 188 8.14 35.53 -23.33
C PRO A 188 9.58 35.10 -23.08
N ASP A 189 10.11 34.20 -23.93
CA ASP A 189 11.52 33.76 -23.94
C ASP A 189 12.44 34.85 -24.49
N THR A 190 12.60 35.92 -23.73
CA THR A 190 13.38 37.13 -24.09
C THR A 190 13.90 37.81 -22.84
N ASP A 191 14.99 38.59 -22.97
CA ASP A 191 15.48 39.42 -21.86
C ASP A 191 14.40 40.42 -21.38
N THR A 192 14.44 40.70 -20.09
CA THR A 192 13.64 41.67 -19.33
C THR A 192 13.59 43.07 -19.95
N ASN A 193 14.61 43.46 -20.72
CA ASN A 193 14.65 44.76 -21.40
C ASN A 193 13.95 44.77 -22.77
N SER A 194 13.55 43.61 -23.29
CA SER A 194 12.95 43.49 -24.62
C SER A 194 11.57 44.16 -24.70
N HIS A 195 11.18 44.59 -25.90
CA HIS A 195 9.83 45.12 -26.14
C HIS A 195 8.75 44.11 -25.76
N LYS A 196 8.96 42.83 -26.10
CA LYS A 196 8.01 41.74 -25.81
C LYS A 196 7.81 41.53 -24.30
N TYR A 197 8.88 41.56 -23.51
CA TYR A 197 8.76 41.46 -22.06
C TYR A 197 8.03 42.67 -21.45
N LYS A 198 8.31 43.89 -21.94
CA LYS A 198 7.62 45.10 -21.48
C LYS A 198 6.13 45.07 -21.82
N GLU A 199 5.77 44.55 -22.99
CA GLU A 199 4.38 44.35 -23.43
C GLU A 199 3.68 43.31 -22.54
N TYR A 200 4.30 42.16 -22.31
CA TYR A 200 3.84 41.16 -21.34
C TYR A 200 3.59 41.77 -19.96
N CYS A 201 4.55 42.53 -19.42
CA CYS A 201 4.40 43.17 -18.11
C CYS A 201 3.20 44.12 -18.10
N LYS A 202 3.04 44.93 -19.15
CA LYS A 202 1.91 45.85 -19.28
C LYS A 202 0.57 45.13 -19.36
N ASP A 203 0.50 44.04 -20.11
CA ASP A 203 -0.73 43.25 -20.27
C ASP A 203 -1.13 42.59 -18.96
N VAL A 204 -0.17 42.02 -18.23
CA VAL A 204 -0.41 41.39 -16.93
C VAL A 204 -0.84 42.42 -15.89
N THR A 205 -0.17 43.57 -15.79
CA THR A 205 -0.55 44.61 -14.82
C THR A 205 -1.91 45.21 -15.15
N THR A 206 -2.15 45.55 -16.43
CA THR A 206 -3.46 46.05 -16.90
C THR A 206 -4.57 45.05 -16.61
N TYR A 207 -4.33 43.75 -16.82
CA TYR A 207 -5.29 42.72 -16.49
C TYR A 207 -5.58 42.69 -14.98
N ILE A 208 -4.55 42.62 -14.12
CA ILE A 208 -4.71 42.53 -12.67
C ILE A 208 -5.42 43.77 -12.08
N ASP A 209 -5.08 44.97 -12.56
CA ASP A 209 -5.63 46.23 -12.09
C ASP A 209 -7.12 46.40 -12.42
N ASN A 210 -7.58 45.78 -13.52
CA ASN A 210 -8.97 45.85 -13.96
C ASN A 210 -9.86 44.75 -13.35
N LEU A 211 -9.33 43.85 -12.52
CA LEU A 211 -10.12 42.78 -11.90
C LEU A 211 -10.97 43.30 -10.74
N THR A 212 -12.28 43.09 -10.86
CA THR A 212 -13.22 43.23 -9.74
C THR A 212 -13.03 42.12 -8.70
N ASP A 213 -13.46 42.35 -7.46
CA ASP A 213 -13.49 41.33 -6.40
C ASP A 213 -14.22 40.05 -6.85
N LYS A 214 -15.30 40.21 -7.62
CA LYS A 214 -16.08 39.08 -8.15
C LYS A 214 -15.22 38.24 -9.10
N GLN A 215 -14.52 38.89 -10.04
CA GLN A 215 -13.63 38.20 -10.97
C GLN A 215 -12.46 37.53 -10.23
N ARG A 216 -11.91 38.17 -9.18
CA ARG A 216 -10.86 37.57 -8.33
C ARG A 216 -11.34 36.30 -7.63
N ILE A 217 -12.57 36.26 -7.13
CA ILE A 217 -13.13 35.04 -6.52
C ILE A 217 -13.38 33.95 -7.57
N LEU A 218 -13.94 34.32 -8.74
CA LEU A 218 -14.22 33.37 -9.82
C LEU A 218 -12.96 32.70 -10.39
N VAL A 219 -11.78 33.31 -10.22
CA VAL A 219 -10.50 32.72 -10.62
C VAL A 219 -10.18 31.40 -9.90
N ILE A 220 -10.81 31.12 -8.75
CA ILE A 220 -10.71 29.81 -8.10
C ILE A 220 -11.12 28.67 -9.07
N GLU A 221 -12.06 28.92 -10.00
CA GLU A 221 -12.48 27.93 -11.00
C GLU A 221 -11.30 27.42 -11.84
N LYS A 222 -10.32 28.29 -12.14
CA LYS A 222 -9.15 27.92 -12.95
C LYS A 222 -8.31 26.81 -12.32
N TYR A 223 -8.29 26.69 -10.99
CA TYR A 223 -7.55 25.62 -10.29
C TYR A 223 -8.18 24.23 -10.51
N PHE A 224 -9.47 24.17 -10.86
CA PHE A 224 -10.10 22.91 -11.25
C PHE A 224 -9.84 22.53 -12.71
N ASP A 225 -9.46 23.51 -13.53
CA ASP A 225 -9.16 23.35 -14.96
C ASP A 225 -7.71 22.96 -15.22
N ILE A 226 -6.82 23.09 -14.23
CA ILE A 226 -5.43 22.64 -14.34
C ILE A 226 -5.42 21.14 -14.65
N GLU A 227 -4.88 20.80 -15.82
CA GLU A 227 -4.64 19.41 -16.21
C GLU A 227 -3.47 18.85 -15.40
N SER A 228 -3.59 17.62 -14.96
CA SER A 228 -2.50 16.94 -14.29
C SER A 228 -1.44 16.53 -15.30
N GLU A 229 -0.19 16.81 -15.01
CA GLU A 229 0.94 16.35 -15.82
C GLU A 229 1.55 15.09 -15.20
N LYS A 230 2.02 14.14 -16.01
CA LYS A 230 2.75 13.00 -15.47
C LYS A 230 4.17 13.41 -15.16
N ARG A 231 4.58 13.20 -13.91
CA ARG A 231 5.95 13.45 -13.43
C ARG A 231 6.47 12.23 -12.68
N LYS A 232 7.79 12.06 -12.61
CA LYS A 232 8.43 10.97 -11.88
C LYS A 232 9.14 11.50 -10.64
N PHE A 233 8.84 10.90 -9.50
CA PHE A 233 9.57 11.11 -8.26
C PHE A 233 10.62 10.02 -8.10
N ILE A 234 11.86 10.40 -7.83
CA ILE A 234 12.96 9.48 -7.57
C ILE A 234 13.24 9.51 -6.07
N PHE A 235 13.12 8.35 -5.43
CA PHE A 235 13.44 8.16 -4.02
C PHE A 235 14.54 7.14 -3.86
N GLN A 236 15.34 7.31 -2.81
CA GLN A 236 16.27 6.29 -2.36
C GLN A 236 15.58 5.30 -1.40
N ILE A 237 15.89 4.01 -1.53
CA ILE A 237 15.26 2.93 -0.78
C ILE A 237 16.28 2.22 0.10
N LYS A 238 16.01 2.20 1.40
CA LYS A 238 16.77 1.42 2.38
C LYS A 238 16.24 -0.01 2.46
N GLY A 239 17.11 -0.97 2.73
CA GLY A 239 16.75 -2.37 3.00
C GLY A 239 16.71 -3.27 1.76
N PHE A 240 16.94 -2.71 0.56
CA PHE A 240 17.17 -3.47 -0.67
C PHE A 240 18.60 -3.32 -1.18
N LYS A 241 19.17 -4.40 -1.71
CA LYS A 241 20.43 -4.34 -2.45
C LYS A 241 20.16 -3.86 -3.88
N GLY A 242 20.73 -2.71 -4.23
CA GLY A 242 20.56 -2.10 -5.55
C GLY A 242 21.42 -2.67 -6.67
N GLU A 243 22.46 -3.46 -6.38
CA GLU A 243 23.47 -3.83 -7.38
C GLU A 243 22.88 -4.49 -8.62
N GLY A 244 23.05 -3.84 -9.78
CA GLY A 244 22.68 -4.43 -11.07
C GLY A 244 21.20 -4.60 -11.32
N ILE A 245 20.33 -4.03 -10.48
CA ILE A 245 18.89 -4.08 -10.69
C ILE A 245 18.48 -3.00 -11.70
N ASN A 246 17.53 -3.36 -12.56
CA ASN A 246 16.76 -2.41 -13.37
C ASN A 246 15.49 -3.13 -13.81
N PHE A 247 14.38 -2.90 -13.11
CA PHE A 247 13.11 -3.50 -13.46
C PHE A 247 11.94 -2.59 -13.07
N SER A 248 10.84 -2.71 -13.81
CA SER A 248 9.61 -1.95 -13.56
C SER A 248 8.48 -2.86 -13.10
N LEU A 249 7.69 -2.32 -12.18
CA LEU A 249 6.52 -2.92 -11.55
C LEU A 249 5.39 -1.88 -11.59
N GLY A 250 4.57 -1.93 -12.65
CA GLY A 250 3.61 -0.86 -12.95
C GLY A 250 4.34 0.45 -13.21
N ASP A 251 3.92 1.53 -12.55
CA ASP A 251 4.53 2.85 -12.69
C ASP A 251 5.73 3.10 -11.75
N VAL A 252 6.27 2.03 -11.14
CA VAL A 252 7.44 2.09 -10.25
C VAL A 252 8.61 1.36 -10.92
N GLN A 253 9.76 2.01 -11.08
CA GLN A 253 11.00 1.42 -11.57
C GLN A 253 12.02 1.37 -10.44
N PHE A 254 12.53 0.18 -10.11
CA PHE A 254 13.67 0.01 -9.22
C PHE A 254 14.94 -0.13 -10.03
N TYR A 255 15.98 0.62 -9.67
CA TYR A 255 17.22 0.63 -10.43
C TYR A 255 18.45 0.95 -9.58
N ASP A 256 19.61 0.58 -10.12
CA ASP A 256 20.94 0.95 -9.64
C ASP A 256 21.35 2.31 -10.23
N PRO A 257 21.47 3.40 -9.44
CA PRO A 257 21.80 4.72 -9.96
C PRO A 257 23.21 4.81 -10.58
N PHE A 258 24.10 3.86 -10.29
CA PHE A 258 25.43 3.79 -10.91
C PHE A 258 25.41 3.14 -12.30
N ARG A 259 24.30 2.49 -12.68
CA ARG A 259 24.15 1.82 -13.99
C ARG A 259 23.08 2.45 -14.86
N VAL A 260 22.08 3.07 -14.23
CA VAL A 260 20.96 3.71 -14.90
C VAL A 260 20.82 5.10 -14.32
N ASN A 261 20.85 6.11 -15.18
CA ASN A 261 20.61 7.50 -14.81
C ASN A 261 19.36 7.98 -15.56
N LEU A 262 18.36 8.48 -14.84
CA LEU A 262 17.10 8.99 -15.39
C LEU A 262 17.11 10.52 -15.55
N ILE A 263 17.89 11.24 -14.74
CA ILE A 263 18.16 12.68 -14.83
C ILE A 263 19.17 12.90 -15.96
N LYS A 264 18.72 13.55 -17.03
CA LYS A 264 19.52 13.86 -18.23
C LYS A 264 19.98 15.32 -18.29
N SER A 265 19.15 16.24 -17.83
CA SER A 265 19.48 17.67 -17.78
C SER A 265 19.26 18.21 -16.38
N LEU A 266 20.21 19.02 -15.92
CA LEU A 266 20.27 19.55 -14.57
C LEU A 266 19.76 20.98 -14.54
N SER A 267 19.01 21.32 -13.51
CA SER A 267 18.76 22.71 -13.14
C SER A 267 20.06 23.31 -12.56
N LEU A 268 20.26 24.63 -12.67
CA LEU A 268 21.48 25.31 -12.19
C LEU A 268 21.73 25.13 -10.68
N ASP A 269 20.72 24.70 -9.91
CA ASP A 269 20.74 24.57 -8.46
C ASP A 269 20.82 23.11 -7.93
N SER A 270 20.77 22.09 -8.79
CA SER A 270 20.83 20.69 -8.36
C SER A 270 22.28 20.25 -8.07
N ARG A 271 22.59 19.88 -6.81
CA ARG A 271 23.86 19.21 -6.46
C ARG A 271 23.76 17.73 -6.81
N ASP A 272 24.76 17.27 -7.57
CA ASP A 272 25.22 15.89 -7.81
C ASP A 272 24.20 14.74 -7.76
N ASP A 273 24.01 14.18 -8.95
CA ASP A 273 23.64 12.81 -9.33
C ASP A 273 22.53 12.06 -8.55
N GLU A 274 21.87 11.13 -9.23
CA GLU A 274 20.87 10.25 -8.61
C GLU A 274 21.46 9.34 -7.52
N THR A 275 22.76 9.44 -7.22
CA THR A 275 23.39 8.71 -6.13
C THR A 275 23.16 9.38 -4.77
N PHE A 276 22.57 10.59 -4.75
CA PHE A 276 22.29 11.35 -3.53
C PHE A 276 23.58 11.65 -2.73
N GLY A 277 24.62 12.11 -3.44
CA GLY A 277 25.90 12.49 -2.85
C GLY A 277 26.81 11.31 -2.48
N ALA A 278 26.49 10.10 -2.94
CA ALA A 278 27.30 8.92 -2.71
C ALA A 278 28.48 8.85 -3.69
N LYS A 279 29.69 8.64 -3.17
CA LYS A 279 30.86 8.50 -4.05
C LYS A 279 30.98 7.08 -4.59
N GLU A 280 31.49 6.93 -5.81
CA GLU A 280 31.78 5.61 -6.42
C GLU A 280 32.73 4.76 -5.56
N GLU A 281 33.62 5.38 -4.79
CA GLU A 281 34.49 4.71 -3.82
C GLU A 281 33.68 4.05 -2.68
N GLN A 282 32.54 4.63 -2.29
CA GLN A 282 31.61 4.09 -1.28
C GLN A 282 30.73 2.96 -1.84
N TYR A 283 30.58 2.87 -3.17
CA TYR A 283 29.87 1.80 -3.87
C TYR A 283 30.56 0.45 -3.61
N PHE A 284 31.89 0.41 -3.63
CA PHE A 284 32.68 -0.81 -3.38
C PHE A 284 32.81 -1.18 -1.90
N ASP A 285 32.61 -0.23 -0.98
CA ASP A 285 32.71 -0.41 0.48
C ASP A 285 31.39 -0.86 1.17
N ASN A 286 30.45 -1.45 0.40
CA ASN A 286 29.15 -1.98 0.86
C ASN A 286 28.00 -0.96 0.99
N HIS A 287 27.90 0.08 0.17
CA HIS A 287 26.72 0.97 0.15
C HIS A 287 26.01 0.89 -1.21
N TYR A 288 25.44 -0.27 -1.56
CA TYR A 288 24.71 -0.36 -2.84
C TYR A 288 23.32 0.27 -2.70
N TYR A 289 23.15 1.42 -3.33
CA TYR A 289 21.91 2.20 -3.33
C TYR A 289 20.87 1.59 -4.26
N CYS A 290 19.66 1.40 -3.74
CA CYS A 290 18.49 1.07 -4.53
C CYS A 290 17.66 2.32 -4.70
N ASN A 291 17.48 2.80 -5.93
CA ASN A 291 16.56 3.90 -6.21
C ASN A 291 15.24 3.35 -6.72
N ALA A 292 14.16 4.11 -6.48
CA ALA A 292 12.86 3.88 -7.06
C ALA A 292 12.33 5.16 -7.72
N ALA A 293 12.05 5.10 -9.03
CA ALA A 293 11.36 6.15 -9.76
C ALA A 293 9.86 5.81 -9.87
N VAL A 294 8.99 6.75 -9.49
CA VAL A 294 7.54 6.55 -9.38
C VAL A 294 6.81 7.58 -10.22
N SER A 295 6.05 7.12 -11.21
CA SER A 295 5.25 8.02 -12.06
C SER A 295 3.89 8.31 -11.42
N VAL A 296 3.56 9.59 -11.25
CA VAL A 296 2.29 10.07 -10.69
C VAL A 296 1.77 11.29 -11.46
N ASP A 297 0.46 11.48 -11.39
CA ASP A 297 -0.20 12.71 -11.83
C ASP A 297 0.15 13.85 -10.88
N PHE A 298 0.62 14.96 -11.44
CA PHE A 298 1.18 16.10 -10.71
C PHE A 298 0.31 17.34 -10.95
N ILE A 299 -0.18 17.91 -9.86
CA ILE A 299 -0.90 19.20 -9.81
C ILE A 299 -0.29 20.06 -8.70
N ASP A 300 -0.19 19.46 -7.52
CA ASP A 300 0.45 20.05 -6.34
C ASP A 300 1.58 19.15 -5.86
N TYR A 301 2.72 19.77 -5.56
CA TYR A 301 3.95 19.09 -5.18
C TYR A 301 3.79 18.16 -3.97
N GLU A 302 3.25 18.68 -2.87
CA GLU A 302 3.14 17.94 -1.61
C GLU A 302 2.14 16.78 -1.76
N PHE A 303 1.04 17.00 -2.48
CA PHE A 303 0.08 15.94 -2.77
C PHE A 303 0.68 14.85 -3.65
N ALA A 304 1.35 15.22 -4.74
CA ALA A 304 1.97 14.28 -5.67
C ALA A 304 3.08 13.46 -4.99
N LYS A 305 3.87 14.08 -4.11
CA LYS A 305 4.86 13.39 -3.28
C LYS A 305 4.23 12.31 -2.41
N VAL A 306 3.17 12.64 -1.67
CA VAL A 306 2.43 11.68 -0.83
C VAL A 306 1.89 10.54 -1.68
N LYS A 307 1.31 10.83 -2.86
CA LYS A 307 0.82 9.80 -3.79
C LYS A 307 1.93 8.90 -4.31
N ALA A 308 3.10 9.45 -4.62
CA ALA A 308 4.25 8.68 -5.06
C ALA A 308 4.75 7.73 -3.96
N ILE A 309 4.83 8.21 -2.70
CA ILE A 309 5.18 7.40 -1.54
C ILE A 309 4.14 6.28 -1.33
N GLU A 310 2.83 6.59 -1.31
CA GLU A 310 1.77 5.58 -1.15
C GLU A 310 1.86 4.46 -2.20
N LYS A 311 2.13 4.82 -3.46
CA LYS A 311 2.27 3.89 -4.57
C LYS A 311 3.52 3.02 -4.43
N LEU A 312 4.63 3.62 -4.02
CA LEU A 312 5.89 2.92 -3.79
C LEU A 312 5.78 1.95 -2.60
N GLU A 313 5.16 2.36 -1.50
CA GLU A 313 4.87 1.53 -0.33
C GLU A 313 4.09 0.26 -0.72
N GLN A 314 3.06 0.38 -1.58
CA GLN A 314 2.31 -0.79 -2.08
C GLN A 314 3.19 -1.76 -2.88
N VAL A 315 4.11 -1.26 -3.69
CA VAL A 315 5.05 -2.11 -4.45
C VAL A 315 6.08 -2.76 -3.53
N ILE A 316 6.54 -2.05 -2.50
CA ILE A 316 7.42 -2.60 -1.46
C ILE A 316 6.70 -3.72 -0.67
N ASP A 317 5.44 -3.54 -0.31
CA ASP A 317 4.63 -4.57 0.35
C ASP A 317 4.57 -5.86 -0.50
N LEU A 318 4.43 -5.72 -1.82
CA LEU A 318 4.47 -6.84 -2.76
C LEU A 318 5.84 -7.54 -2.78
N LEU A 319 6.93 -6.78 -2.92
CA LEU A 319 8.29 -7.31 -2.98
C LEU A 319 8.69 -8.02 -1.69
N THR A 320 8.28 -7.50 -0.54
CA THR A 320 8.61 -8.03 0.78
C THR A 320 7.71 -9.20 1.20
N SER A 321 6.52 -9.35 0.61
CA SER A 321 5.53 -10.39 0.95
C SER A 321 6.03 -11.84 0.86
N ARG A 322 7.10 -12.09 0.09
CA ARG A 322 7.71 -13.43 -0.04
C ARG A 322 8.59 -13.82 1.15
N TYR A 323 8.99 -12.85 1.97
CA TYR A 323 9.88 -13.06 3.11
C TYR A 323 9.08 -13.18 4.39
N SER A 324 9.35 -14.23 5.17
CA SER A 324 8.77 -14.38 6.52
C SER A 324 9.54 -13.61 7.60
N SER A 325 10.73 -13.14 7.26
CA SER A 325 11.62 -12.36 8.12
C SER A 325 12.79 -11.84 7.31
N TYR A 326 13.26 -10.65 7.63
CA TYR A 326 14.52 -10.06 7.16
C TYR A 326 15.08 -9.18 8.27
N LYS A 327 16.37 -8.86 8.18
CA LYS A 327 17.11 -8.21 9.26
C LYS A 327 16.97 -6.69 9.23
N VAL A 328 17.01 -6.10 8.04
CA VAL A 328 16.95 -4.64 7.83
C VAL A 328 15.56 -4.24 7.34
N PRO A 329 14.82 -3.38 8.07
CA PRO A 329 13.55 -2.83 7.61
C PRO A 329 13.67 -2.12 6.27
N VAL A 330 12.63 -2.20 5.45
CA VAL A 330 12.57 -1.49 4.17
C VAL A 330 11.87 -0.15 4.38
N SER A 331 12.54 0.94 4.00
CA SER A 331 12.01 2.30 4.16
C SER A 331 12.39 3.18 2.99
N ILE A 332 11.49 4.10 2.63
CA ILE A 332 11.69 5.13 1.62
C ILE A 332 12.34 6.34 2.30
N ASN A 333 13.40 6.90 1.71
CA ASN A 333 13.89 8.22 2.11
C ASN A 333 12.89 9.27 1.60
N THR A 334 12.03 9.78 2.47
CA THR A 334 10.99 10.76 2.12
C THR A 334 11.48 12.20 2.14
N GLU A 335 12.67 12.43 2.70
CA GLU A 335 13.25 13.77 2.86
C GLU A 335 14.12 14.16 1.68
N GLU A 336 14.78 13.18 1.04
CA GLU A 336 15.60 13.38 -0.15
C GLU A 336 14.97 12.74 -1.39
N TYR A 337 14.71 13.54 -2.41
CA TYR A 337 14.11 13.07 -3.66
C TYR A 337 14.32 14.06 -4.80
N TYR A 338 14.20 13.55 -6.02
CA TYR A 338 14.15 14.33 -7.25
C TYR A 338 12.79 14.21 -7.92
N ILE A 339 12.43 15.22 -8.71
CA ILE A 339 11.28 15.22 -9.59
C ILE A 339 11.77 15.48 -11.00
N ILE A 340 11.46 14.56 -11.91
CA ILE A 340 11.81 14.69 -13.31
C ILE A 340 10.57 14.66 -14.20
N ASP A 341 10.72 15.27 -15.37
CA ASP A 341 9.77 15.13 -16.47
C ASP A 341 10.00 13.85 -17.29
N ASP A 342 9.18 13.67 -18.34
CA ASP A 342 9.29 12.51 -19.22
C ASP A 342 10.57 12.50 -20.08
N GLU A 343 11.18 13.67 -20.31
CA GLU A 343 12.44 13.82 -21.03
C GLU A 343 13.66 13.52 -20.14
N GLY A 344 13.48 13.57 -18.82
CA GLY A 344 14.52 13.40 -17.80
C GLY A 344 15.12 14.73 -17.34
N ASN A 345 14.43 15.85 -17.57
CA ASN A 345 14.84 17.16 -17.05
C ASN A 345 14.44 17.26 -15.58
N ASP A 346 15.38 17.69 -14.73
CA ASP A 346 15.09 18.01 -13.32
C ASP A 346 14.19 19.24 -13.23
N ILE A 347 13.08 19.09 -12.51
CA ILE A 347 12.10 20.15 -12.27
C ILE A 347 11.93 20.47 -10.78
N GLY A 348 12.65 19.80 -9.90
CA GLY A 348 12.64 20.08 -8.46
C GLY A 348 13.14 18.93 -7.60
N SER A 349 13.47 19.26 -6.35
CA SER A 349 14.00 18.29 -5.38
C SER A 349 13.65 18.65 -3.94
N GLY A 350 13.95 17.75 -3.01
CA GLY A 350 13.99 18.00 -1.57
C GLY A 350 15.28 17.39 -1.00
N PHE A 351 15.89 18.03 -0.01
CA PHE A 351 17.15 17.57 0.60
C PHE A 351 17.14 17.70 2.13
N SER A 352 17.70 16.73 2.84
CA SER A 352 17.95 16.78 4.28
C SER A 352 19.11 15.85 4.66
N ASN A 353 19.89 16.14 5.72
CA ASN A 353 20.99 15.26 6.13
C ASN A 353 20.48 13.91 6.65
N PHE A 354 20.70 12.83 5.90
CA PHE A 354 20.39 11.46 6.31
C PHE A 354 21.66 10.59 6.35
N GLU A 355 21.86 9.82 7.42
CA GLU A 355 22.97 8.88 7.55
C GLU A 355 22.52 7.43 7.30
N PHE A 356 23.31 6.69 6.52
CA PHE A 356 23.04 5.29 6.20
C PHE A 356 23.95 4.33 6.97
N GLN A 357 23.35 3.25 7.48
CA GLN A 357 24.04 2.02 7.88
C GLN A 357 23.20 0.77 7.53
N GLU A 358 23.92 -0.31 7.17
CA GLU A 358 23.54 -1.75 7.12
C GLU A 358 23.11 -2.38 5.77
N TRP A 359 23.99 -2.41 4.77
CA TRP A 359 23.79 -3.14 3.50
C TRP A 359 23.91 -4.67 3.60
N SER A 360 24.85 -5.19 4.39
CA SER A 360 25.20 -6.63 4.41
C SER A 360 24.00 -7.54 4.68
N ASP A 361 23.03 -7.01 5.43
CA ASP A 361 21.83 -7.68 5.89
C ASP A 361 20.54 -7.25 5.15
N SER A 362 20.69 -6.42 4.09
CA SER A 362 19.60 -5.99 3.21
C SER A 362 19.13 -7.09 2.27
N ILE A 363 17.88 -6.96 1.80
CA ILE A 363 17.23 -7.93 0.93
C ILE A 363 17.80 -7.85 -0.48
N GLU A 364 18.27 -8.99 -1.00
CA GLU A 364 18.54 -9.15 -2.42
C GLU A 364 17.25 -9.24 -3.22
N LEU A 365 17.05 -8.29 -4.12
CA LEU A 365 16.04 -8.34 -5.18
C LEU A 365 16.51 -9.31 -6.27
N ASN A 366 16.77 -10.57 -5.91
CA ASN A 366 17.13 -11.60 -6.87
C ASN A 366 15.97 -11.82 -7.85
N ASN A 367 16.28 -11.72 -9.16
CA ASN A 367 15.42 -11.96 -10.32
C ASN A 367 14.96 -13.43 -10.44
N LYS A 368 14.32 -13.97 -9.40
CA LYS A 368 13.56 -15.23 -9.57
C LYS A 368 12.29 -14.88 -10.34
N HIS A 369 12.32 -15.10 -11.66
CA HIS A 369 11.26 -14.81 -12.62
C HIS A 369 9.84 -15.07 -12.08
N GLU A 370 9.62 -16.21 -11.41
CA GLU A 370 8.30 -16.59 -10.88
C GLU A 370 7.67 -15.57 -9.92
N HIS A 371 8.45 -14.93 -9.04
CA HIS A 371 7.91 -13.96 -8.08
C HIS A 371 7.64 -12.60 -8.74
N ILE A 372 8.50 -12.18 -9.68
CA ILE A 372 8.30 -10.95 -10.45
C ILE A 372 7.03 -11.06 -11.29
N GLU A 373 6.78 -12.21 -11.93
CA GLU A 373 5.54 -12.46 -12.67
C GLU A 373 4.28 -12.43 -11.79
N LEU A 374 4.36 -12.94 -10.55
CA LEU A 374 3.27 -12.89 -9.59
C LEU A 374 2.98 -11.44 -9.15
N SER A 375 4.04 -10.67 -8.85
CA SER A 375 3.92 -9.24 -8.52
C SER A 375 3.38 -8.44 -9.71
N GLN A 376 3.87 -8.70 -10.92
CA GLN A 376 3.36 -8.08 -12.15
C GLN A 376 1.90 -8.45 -12.42
N TYR A 377 1.48 -9.70 -12.17
CA TYR A 377 0.07 -10.09 -12.29
C TYR A 377 -0.84 -9.25 -11.38
N LEU A 378 -0.45 -9.07 -10.11
CA LEU A 378 -1.23 -8.25 -9.17
C LEU A 378 -1.19 -6.78 -9.57
N LEU A 379 -0.03 -6.27 -9.97
CA LEU A 379 0.13 -4.87 -10.38
C LEU A 379 -0.64 -4.54 -11.66
N ASN A 380 -0.65 -5.44 -12.64
CA ASN A 380 -1.46 -5.27 -13.84
C ASN A 380 -2.96 -5.26 -13.52
N ASN A 381 -3.39 -6.00 -12.50
CA ASN A 381 -4.77 -5.96 -11.98
C ASN A 381 -5.04 -4.74 -11.07
N LEU A 382 -4.01 -4.16 -10.45
CA LEU A 382 -4.06 -2.91 -9.67
C LEU A 382 -4.16 -1.68 -10.57
N SER A 383 -3.44 -1.69 -11.69
CA SER A 383 -3.38 -0.60 -12.66
C SER A 383 -4.57 -0.59 -13.63
N ASN A 384 -5.29 -1.70 -13.79
CA ASN A 384 -6.46 -1.81 -14.68
C ASN A 384 -7.71 -2.30 -13.92
N LYS A 385 -8.74 -1.44 -13.83
CA LYS A 385 -10.11 -1.72 -13.34
C LYS A 385 -10.25 -1.96 -11.83
N GLU A 386 -11.50 -1.87 -11.35
CA GLU A 386 -11.88 -2.09 -9.95
C GLU A 386 -11.36 -3.45 -9.45
N LEU A 387 -10.39 -3.42 -8.54
CA LEU A 387 -9.91 -4.60 -7.83
C LEU A 387 -11.07 -5.37 -7.22
N LEU A 388 -11.08 -6.70 -7.41
CA LEU A 388 -11.99 -7.57 -6.68
C LEU A 388 -11.72 -7.46 -5.18
N VAL A 389 -12.73 -7.76 -4.37
CA VAL A 389 -12.62 -7.73 -2.91
C VAL A 389 -11.46 -8.62 -2.42
N ILE A 390 -11.26 -9.80 -3.01
CA ILE A 390 -10.14 -10.68 -2.70
C ILE A 390 -8.78 -10.01 -2.93
N ASP A 391 -8.62 -9.29 -4.04
CA ASP A 391 -7.35 -8.65 -4.40
C ASP A 391 -7.02 -7.54 -3.40
N LYS A 392 -8.02 -6.70 -3.06
CA LYS A 392 -7.89 -5.66 -2.01
C LYS A 392 -7.48 -6.24 -0.66
N LYS A 393 -8.08 -7.38 -0.26
CA LYS A 393 -7.80 -8.04 1.03
C LYS A 393 -6.41 -8.67 1.07
N ILE A 394 -5.94 -9.25 -0.04
CA ILE A 394 -4.59 -9.79 -0.12
C ILE A 394 -3.55 -8.68 -0.01
N ILE A 395 -3.71 -7.57 -0.74
CA ILE A 395 -2.78 -6.43 -0.68
C ILE A 395 -2.73 -5.84 0.73
N LYS A 396 -3.90 -5.62 1.34
CA LYS A 396 -3.98 -5.18 2.72
C LYS A 396 -3.27 -6.15 3.68
N SER A 397 -3.42 -7.46 3.47
CA SER A 397 -2.72 -8.46 4.27
C SER A 397 -1.19 -8.43 4.08
N MET A 398 -0.68 -8.11 2.89
CA MET A 398 0.76 -7.94 2.65
C MET A 398 1.31 -6.76 3.44
N HIS A 399 0.61 -5.62 3.41
CA HIS A 399 0.95 -4.44 4.19
C HIS A 399 1.10 -4.76 5.68
N TRP A 400 0.08 -5.39 6.28
CA TRP A 400 0.14 -5.77 7.69
C TRP A 400 1.21 -6.82 7.99
N ASN A 401 1.50 -7.73 7.05
CA ASN A 401 2.59 -8.68 7.19
C ASN A 401 3.96 -7.99 7.20
N ARG A 402 4.19 -7.01 6.32
CA ARG A 402 5.43 -6.21 6.31
C ARG A 402 5.58 -5.45 7.63
N LYS A 403 4.53 -4.73 8.03
CA LYS A 403 4.49 -4.00 9.31
C LYS A 403 4.81 -4.92 10.48
N ALA A 404 4.29 -6.15 10.49
CA ALA A 404 4.59 -7.14 11.52
C ALA A 404 6.08 -7.54 11.55
N ILE A 405 6.69 -7.78 10.39
CA ILE A 405 8.12 -8.14 10.29
C ILE A 405 9.01 -7.02 10.82
N GLU A 406 8.69 -5.77 10.46
CA GLU A 406 9.47 -4.57 10.73
C GLU A 406 9.22 -3.95 12.12
N SER A 407 8.17 -4.41 12.82
CA SER A 407 7.88 -3.96 14.19
C SER A 407 9.01 -4.29 15.16
N LYS A 408 9.23 -3.44 16.16
CA LYS A 408 10.29 -3.67 17.16
C LYS A 408 9.90 -4.72 18.21
N GLY A 409 8.65 -4.67 18.69
CA GLY A 409 8.19 -5.52 19.79
C GLY A 409 7.54 -6.84 19.34
N LEU A 410 7.82 -7.95 20.04
CA LEU A 410 7.24 -9.27 19.73
C LEU A 410 5.70 -9.30 19.77
N ASN A 411 5.10 -8.59 20.74
CA ASN A 411 3.65 -8.49 20.87
C ASN A 411 3.00 -7.76 19.69
N GLU A 412 3.67 -6.72 19.20
CA GLU A 412 3.25 -5.99 18.01
C GLU A 412 3.37 -6.86 16.75
N LYS A 413 4.45 -7.65 16.62
CA LYS A 413 4.57 -8.65 15.53
C LYS A 413 3.41 -9.63 15.54
N LEU A 414 3.08 -10.20 16.72
CA LEU A 414 1.95 -11.13 16.87
C LEU A 414 0.63 -10.48 16.45
N LEU A 415 0.39 -9.25 16.90
CA LEU A 415 -0.82 -8.50 16.56
C LEU A 415 -0.93 -8.28 15.05
N TRP A 416 0.09 -7.72 14.41
CA TRP A 416 0.02 -7.38 12.99
C TRP A 416 0.01 -8.61 12.08
N HIS A 417 0.71 -9.70 12.43
CA HIS A 417 0.58 -10.97 11.71
C HIS A 417 -0.82 -11.57 11.84
N TRP A 418 -1.47 -11.42 12.99
CA TRP A 418 -2.86 -11.86 13.18
C TRP A 418 -3.84 -11.00 12.36
N VAL A 419 -3.69 -9.68 12.38
CA VAL A 419 -4.48 -8.76 11.54
C VAL A 419 -4.35 -9.09 10.05
N ALA A 420 -3.14 -9.44 9.60
CA ALA A 420 -2.93 -9.92 8.24
C ALA A 420 -3.79 -11.17 7.92
N LEU A 421 -3.81 -12.18 8.82
CA LEU A 421 -4.68 -13.35 8.65
C LEU A 421 -6.17 -12.99 8.67
N GLU A 422 -6.62 -12.12 9.57
CA GLU A 422 -8.02 -11.68 9.65
C GLU A 422 -8.50 -11.10 8.32
N ASN A 423 -7.67 -10.30 7.64
CA ASN A 423 -8.06 -9.69 6.36
C ASN A 423 -8.41 -10.73 5.27
N VAL A 424 -7.70 -11.86 5.20
CA VAL A 424 -7.93 -12.88 4.15
C VAL A 424 -8.90 -13.99 4.56
N PHE A 425 -9.32 -14.02 5.83
CA PHE A 425 -10.28 -14.99 6.37
C PHE A 425 -11.61 -14.36 6.81
N GLU A 426 -11.83 -13.08 6.53
CA GLU A 426 -13.11 -12.40 6.78
C GLU A 426 -14.15 -12.81 5.74
N LEU A 427 -14.79 -13.96 5.97
CA LEU A 427 -15.81 -14.54 5.10
C LEU A 427 -17.19 -13.95 5.43
N LYS A 428 -17.88 -13.38 4.44
CA LYS A 428 -19.23 -12.81 4.64
C LYS A 428 -20.25 -13.91 4.93
N GLY A 429 -20.97 -13.79 6.05
CA GLY A 429 -22.13 -14.63 6.36
C GLY A 429 -21.81 -16.06 6.84
N GLU A 430 -20.54 -16.38 7.11
CA GLU A 430 -20.10 -17.69 7.59
C GLU A 430 -19.61 -17.65 9.06
N SER A 431 -19.04 -18.75 9.56
CA SER A 431 -18.47 -18.88 10.91
C SER A 431 -17.52 -17.73 11.28
N SER A 432 -17.27 -17.52 12.58
CA SER A 432 -16.40 -16.43 13.01
C SER A 432 -15.04 -16.47 12.29
N THR A 433 -14.50 -15.31 11.89
CA THR A 433 -13.18 -15.21 11.23
C THR A 433 -12.10 -15.98 11.99
N VAL A 434 -12.18 -15.98 13.32
CA VAL A 434 -11.28 -16.72 14.20
C VAL A 434 -11.42 -18.24 13.99
N ASP A 435 -12.64 -18.76 13.96
CA ASP A 435 -12.88 -20.19 13.72
C ASP A 435 -12.38 -20.61 12.34
N SER A 436 -12.59 -19.77 11.32
CA SER A 436 -12.08 -20.03 9.97
C SER A 436 -10.55 -20.09 9.96
N ILE A 437 -9.86 -19.16 10.63
CA ILE A 437 -8.39 -19.21 10.77
C ILE A 437 -7.96 -20.49 11.49
N LEU A 438 -8.56 -20.77 12.66
CA LEU A 438 -8.18 -21.90 13.49
C LEU A 438 -8.47 -23.26 12.83
N ASN A 439 -9.48 -23.38 11.98
CA ASN A 439 -9.81 -24.66 11.33
C ASN A 439 -9.09 -24.88 10.00
N ILE A 440 -8.68 -23.82 9.29
CA ILE A 440 -8.14 -23.91 7.93
C ILE A 440 -6.62 -23.76 7.90
N VAL A 441 -6.08 -22.78 8.62
CA VAL A 441 -4.64 -22.49 8.58
C VAL A 441 -3.80 -23.69 9.08
N PRO A 442 -4.21 -24.44 10.12
CA PRO A 442 -3.49 -25.65 10.51
C PRO A 442 -3.32 -26.68 9.40
N LYS A 443 -4.33 -26.87 8.54
CA LYS A 443 -4.28 -27.81 7.41
C LYS A 443 -3.22 -27.42 6.39
N LEU A 444 -3.16 -26.12 6.04
CA LEU A 444 -2.11 -25.57 5.19
C LEU A 444 -0.73 -25.79 5.83
N MET A 445 -0.62 -25.52 7.13
CA MET A 445 0.63 -25.64 7.87
C MET A 445 1.08 -27.09 7.98
N ALA A 446 0.17 -28.03 8.21
CA ALA A 446 0.44 -29.46 8.28
C ALA A 446 1.01 -29.98 6.97
N LYS A 447 0.34 -29.67 5.83
CA LYS A 447 0.85 -30.00 4.49
C LYS A 447 2.25 -29.44 4.28
N ARG A 448 2.48 -28.15 4.57
CA ARG A 448 3.80 -27.51 4.40
C ARG A 448 4.86 -28.11 5.32
N GLN A 449 4.51 -28.40 6.58
CA GLN A 449 5.42 -28.97 7.57
C GLN A 449 5.78 -30.42 7.22
N LEU A 450 4.88 -31.20 6.64
CA LEU A 450 5.19 -32.56 6.18
C LEU A 450 6.31 -32.56 5.13
N TYR A 451 6.25 -31.68 4.12
CA TYR A 451 7.34 -31.53 3.15
C TYR A 451 8.61 -30.96 3.78
N ARG A 452 8.49 -29.97 4.66
CA ARG A 452 9.62 -29.38 5.38
C ARG A 452 10.32 -30.40 6.28
N PHE A 453 9.58 -31.32 6.89
CA PHE A 453 10.09 -32.35 7.78
C PHE A 453 11.15 -33.21 7.07
N ALA A 454 10.86 -33.67 5.86
CA ALA A 454 11.84 -34.43 5.07
C ALA A 454 13.05 -33.58 4.65
N TRP A 455 12.85 -32.32 4.24
CA TRP A 455 13.97 -31.41 3.95
C TRP A 455 14.85 -31.12 5.16
N MET A 456 14.27 -30.98 6.35
CA MET A 456 15.04 -30.78 7.59
C MET A 456 15.94 -31.97 7.90
N HIS A 457 15.49 -33.19 7.64
CA HIS A 457 16.33 -34.39 7.79
C HIS A 457 17.45 -34.41 6.74
N PHE A 458 17.14 -34.08 5.49
CA PHE A 458 18.14 -33.96 4.43
C PHE A 458 19.26 -32.98 4.80
N TYR A 459 18.93 -31.76 5.23
CA TYR A 459 19.92 -30.74 5.58
C TYR A 459 20.72 -31.10 6.84
N LYS A 460 20.09 -31.72 7.85
CA LYS A 460 20.80 -32.22 9.03
C LYS A 460 21.80 -33.32 8.67
N PHE A 461 21.41 -34.21 7.76
CA PHE A 461 22.27 -35.27 7.27
C PHE A 461 23.45 -34.69 6.47
N GLU A 462 23.19 -33.72 5.59
CA GLU A 462 24.22 -32.98 4.84
C GLU A 462 25.23 -32.28 5.76
N GLU A 463 24.74 -31.57 6.77
CA GLU A 463 25.59 -30.90 7.77
C GLU A 463 26.46 -31.91 8.54
N SER A 464 25.90 -33.09 8.89
CA SER A 464 26.64 -34.15 9.56
C SER A 464 27.77 -34.72 8.70
N CYS A 465 27.52 -34.87 7.39
CA CYS A 465 28.56 -35.24 6.44
C CYS A 465 29.63 -34.15 6.29
N TYR A 466 29.25 -32.87 6.27
CA TYR A 466 30.20 -31.75 6.16
C TYR A 466 31.11 -31.65 7.38
N LYS A 467 30.55 -31.85 8.58
CA LYS A 467 31.31 -31.92 9.85
C LYS A 467 32.17 -33.19 9.98
N ARG A 468 32.12 -34.09 8.98
CA ARG A 468 32.81 -35.39 8.94
C ARG A 468 32.37 -36.34 10.07
N ASN A 469 31.14 -36.19 10.56
CA ASN A 469 30.56 -37.09 11.55
C ASN A 469 30.00 -38.38 10.92
N VAL A 470 29.75 -38.34 9.60
CA VAL A 470 29.20 -39.46 8.82
C VAL A 470 29.97 -39.54 7.51
N ASP A 471 30.58 -40.70 7.21
CA ASP A 471 31.20 -40.95 5.91
C ASP A 471 30.28 -41.80 5.04
N ILE A 472 30.00 -41.30 3.83
CA ILE A 472 29.08 -41.95 2.89
C ILE A 472 29.77 -42.16 1.53
N PRO A 473 29.53 -43.30 0.87
CA PRO A 473 30.10 -43.60 -0.43
C PRO A 473 29.80 -42.51 -1.48
N ARG A 474 30.76 -42.21 -2.36
CA ARG A 474 30.60 -41.18 -3.42
C ARG A 474 29.38 -41.40 -4.30
N LYS A 475 29.06 -42.66 -4.62
CA LYS A 475 27.88 -43.02 -5.41
C LYS A 475 26.59 -42.61 -4.70
N LEU A 476 26.49 -42.90 -3.41
CA LEU A 476 25.32 -42.57 -2.59
C LEU A 476 25.17 -41.05 -2.43
N LYS A 477 26.27 -40.30 -2.26
CA LYS A 477 26.28 -38.82 -2.31
C LYS A 477 25.66 -38.29 -3.61
N SER A 478 26.11 -38.82 -4.75
CA SER A 478 25.61 -38.40 -6.07
C SER A 478 24.13 -38.70 -6.26
N ASP A 479 23.70 -39.90 -5.86
CA ASP A 479 22.33 -40.40 -6.03
C ASP A 479 21.31 -39.54 -5.26
N ILE A 480 21.65 -39.12 -4.03
CA ILE A 480 20.76 -38.27 -3.21
C ILE A 480 20.89 -36.77 -3.54
N GLY A 481 21.81 -36.40 -4.42
CA GLY A 481 22.01 -35.03 -4.90
C GLY A 481 22.97 -34.16 -4.10
N PHE A 482 23.87 -34.75 -3.30
CA PHE A 482 24.99 -34.01 -2.69
C PHE A 482 26.02 -33.57 -3.75
N ASN A 483 26.62 -32.39 -3.55
CA ASN A 483 27.67 -31.81 -4.41
C ASN A 483 27.27 -31.50 -5.87
N ARG A 484 26.00 -31.20 -6.15
CA ARG A 484 25.62 -30.75 -7.51
C ARG A 484 25.97 -29.27 -7.73
N GLN A 485 26.25 -28.91 -8.99
CA GLN A 485 26.52 -27.52 -9.38
C GLN A 485 25.36 -26.59 -8.98
N LYS A 486 25.69 -25.34 -8.60
CA LYS A 486 24.73 -24.30 -8.25
C LYS A 486 23.67 -24.17 -9.37
N GLY A 487 22.39 -24.32 -9.03
CA GLY A 487 21.27 -24.25 -9.98
C GLY A 487 20.66 -25.61 -10.40
N THR A 488 21.24 -26.73 -10.00
CA THR A 488 20.65 -28.06 -10.24
C THR A 488 19.53 -28.38 -9.26
N LYS A 489 18.45 -29.01 -9.76
CA LYS A 489 17.30 -29.44 -8.93
C LYS A 489 17.66 -30.69 -8.13
N ILE A 490 17.38 -30.69 -6.83
CA ILE A 490 17.49 -31.84 -5.92
C ILE A 490 16.09 -32.41 -5.71
N PHE A 491 15.93 -33.73 -5.88
CA PHE A 491 14.66 -34.42 -5.66
C PHE A 491 14.69 -35.16 -4.33
N LEU A 492 13.87 -34.71 -3.38
CA LEU A 492 13.80 -35.30 -2.04
C LEU A 492 13.37 -36.78 -2.06
N GLY A 493 12.65 -37.20 -3.09
CA GLY A 493 12.32 -38.60 -3.31
C GLY A 493 13.53 -39.51 -3.46
N ASP A 494 14.65 -39.01 -3.99
CA ASP A 494 15.87 -39.79 -4.16
C ASP A 494 16.57 -40.02 -2.79
N PHE A 495 16.56 -39.00 -1.92
CA PHE A 495 16.99 -39.12 -0.52
C PHE A 495 16.13 -40.13 0.25
N ILE A 496 14.80 -40.00 0.16
CA ILE A 496 13.88 -40.87 0.91
C ILE A 496 14.01 -42.34 0.51
N LYS A 497 14.17 -42.63 -0.79
CA LYS A 497 14.35 -44.01 -1.29
C LYS A 497 15.63 -44.69 -0.80
N ARG A 498 16.62 -43.92 -0.38
CA ARG A 498 17.94 -44.40 0.03
C ARG A 498 18.15 -44.33 1.55
N ILE A 499 17.13 -44.01 2.34
CA ILE A 499 17.26 -43.86 3.81
C ILE A 499 17.92 -45.07 4.46
N ASP A 500 17.54 -46.29 4.07
CA ASP A 500 18.07 -47.50 4.70
C ASP A 500 19.57 -47.69 4.39
N GLU A 501 20.01 -47.42 3.16
CA GLU A 501 21.44 -47.41 2.78
C GLU A 501 22.22 -46.29 3.50
N LEU A 502 21.59 -45.14 3.73
CA LEU A 502 22.21 -44.03 4.45
C LEU A 502 22.39 -44.35 5.94
N LYS A 503 21.44 -45.09 6.54
CA LYS A 503 21.52 -45.50 7.94
C LYS A 503 22.69 -46.42 8.23
N GLU A 504 23.06 -47.30 7.30
CA GLU A 504 24.24 -48.16 7.44
C GLU A 504 25.55 -47.38 7.61
N CYS A 505 25.55 -46.10 7.20
CA CYS A 505 26.70 -45.21 7.32
C CYS A 505 26.70 -44.40 8.62
N ILE A 506 25.66 -44.52 9.47
CA ILE A 506 25.49 -43.76 10.71
C ILE A 506 25.80 -44.67 11.90
N GLU A 507 26.45 -44.11 12.92
CA GLU A 507 26.69 -44.83 14.17
C GLU A 507 25.36 -45.14 14.89
N PRO A 508 25.09 -46.43 15.21
CA PRO A 508 23.85 -46.83 15.88
C PRO A 508 23.64 -46.16 17.24
N GLY A 509 22.39 -45.82 17.56
CA GLY A 509 22.02 -45.22 18.85
C GLY A 509 22.37 -43.74 19.00
N THR A 510 22.85 -43.11 17.93
CA THR A 510 22.97 -41.64 17.87
C THR A 510 21.62 -41.00 17.60
N LEU A 511 21.46 -39.72 17.99
CA LEU A 511 20.25 -38.95 17.67
C LEU A 511 19.97 -38.89 16.15
N LEU A 512 21.01 -38.92 15.31
CA LEU A 512 20.85 -38.93 13.86
C LEU A 512 20.32 -40.28 13.36
N ASP A 513 20.78 -41.40 13.94
CA ASP A 513 20.23 -42.73 13.67
C ASP A 513 18.75 -42.82 14.05
N ASP A 514 18.36 -42.32 15.23
CA ASP A 514 16.96 -42.25 15.66
C ASP A 514 16.10 -41.42 14.69
N GLN A 515 16.61 -40.25 14.28
CA GLN A 515 15.92 -39.35 13.34
C GLN A 515 15.74 -40.00 11.96
N MET A 516 16.76 -40.69 11.44
CA MET A 516 16.69 -41.38 10.15
C MET A 516 15.80 -42.63 10.23
N THR A 517 15.81 -43.34 11.35
CA THR A 517 14.90 -44.45 11.63
C THR A 517 13.45 -43.99 11.62
N TRP A 518 13.16 -42.88 12.31
CA TRP A 518 11.82 -42.31 12.33
C TRP A 518 11.40 -41.82 10.95
N LEU A 519 12.27 -41.14 10.21
CA LEU A 519 12.01 -40.73 8.83
C LEU A 519 11.68 -41.94 7.93
N SER A 520 12.45 -43.03 8.03
CA SER A 520 12.19 -44.28 7.29
C SER A 520 10.78 -44.81 7.61
N LYS A 521 10.46 -44.93 8.90
CA LYS A 521 9.14 -45.41 9.38
C LYS A 521 7.98 -44.57 8.82
N ILE A 522 8.09 -43.24 8.88
CA ILE A 522 7.09 -42.30 8.38
C ILE A 522 6.86 -42.48 6.87
N PHE A 523 7.94 -42.55 6.07
CA PHE A 523 7.80 -42.56 4.61
C PHE A 523 7.63 -43.96 4.01
N GLN A 524 7.82 -45.03 4.77
CA GLN A 524 7.50 -46.40 4.36
C GLN A 524 6.08 -46.82 4.75
N SER A 525 5.49 -46.21 5.78
CA SER A 525 4.14 -46.54 6.26
C SER A 525 3.13 -45.44 6.00
N LYS A 526 2.07 -45.77 5.24
CA LYS A 526 0.97 -44.82 4.99
C LYS A 526 0.22 -44.42 6.26
N SER A 527 0.12 -45.32 7.26
CA SER A 527 -0.59 -45.01 8.51
C SER A 527 0.22 -44.03 9.34
N GLU A 528 1.53 -44.26 9.47
CA GLU A 528 2.45 -43.40 10.21
C GLU A 528 2.56 -42.01 9.56
N CYS A 529 2.58 -41.94 8.23
CA CYS A 529 2.56 -40.67 7.51
C CYS A 529 1.26 -39.88 7.74
N LEU A 530 0.11 -40.57 7.77
CA LEU A 530 -1.19 -39.95 8.06
C LEU A 530 -1.27 -39.47 9.51
N GLU A 531 -0.78 -40.27 10.46
CA GLU A 531 -0.70 -39.93 11.87
C GLU A 531 0.18 -38.69 12.08
N LEU A 532 1.37 -38.64 11.46
CA LEU A 532 2.20 -37.44 11.49
C LEU A 532 1.49 -36.23 10.89
N LEU A 533 0.76 -36.38 9.78
CA LEU A 533 0.04 -35.26 9.17
C LEU A 533 -1.05 -34.71 10.12
N GLU A 534 -1.78 -35.58 10.81
CA GLU A 534 -2.79 -35.22 11.81
C GLU A 534 -2.16 -34.58 13.06
N ASP A 535 -1.02 -35.09 13.52
CA ASP A 535 -0.25 -34.48 14.61
C ASP A 535 0.24 -33.08 14.24
N LEU A 536 0.76 -32.89 13.01
CA LEU A 536 1.20 -31.58 12.53
C LEU A 536 0.03 -30.59 12.43
N GLU A 537 -1.16 -31.03 12.02
CA GLU A 537 -2.38 -30.23 12.03
C GLU A 537 -2.73 -29.81 13.47
N LYS A 538 -2.78 -30.77 14.39
CA LYS A 538 -3.07 -30.50 15.80
C LYS A 538 -2.07 -29.53 16.43
N ILE A 539 -0.78 -29.74 16.21
CA ILE A 539 0.29 -28.86 16.71
C ILE A 539 0.15 -27.46 16.13
N ALA A 540 -0.15 -27.33 14.84
CA ALA A 540 -0.36 -26.02 14.22
C ALA A 540 -1.59 -25.31 14.80
N TYR A 541 -2.68 -26.04 15.05
CA TYR A 541 -3.88 -25.53 15.72
C TYR A 541 -3.56 -24.99 17.11
N GLU A 542 -2.89 -25.78 17.95
CA GLU A 542 -2.54 -25.39 19.32
C GLU A 542 -1.65 -24.14 19.33
N LYS A 543 -0.69 -24.07 18.40
CA LYS A 543 0.17 -22.89 18.26
C LYS A 543 -0.60 -21.64 17.84
N LEU A 544 -1.53 -21.75 16.90
CA LEU A 544 -2.38 -20.64 16.50
C LEU A 544 -3.34 -20.21 17.61
N LEU A 545 -3.88 -21.15 18.37
CA LEU A 545 -4.72 -20.87 19.53
C LEU A 545 -3.95 -20.08 20.58
N TYR A 546 -2.68 -20.41 20.82
CA TYR A 546 -1.82 -19.61 21.70
C TYR A 546 -1.61 -18.20 21.14
N VAL A 547 -1.28 -18.05 19.85
CA VAL A 547 -1.11 -16.75 19.20
C VAL A 547 -2.38 -15.90 19.33
N TYR A 548 -3.56 -16.47 19.09
CA TYR A 548 -4.84 -15.79 19.26
C TYR A 548 -5.05 -15.29 20.70
N ARG A 549 -4.79 -16.16 21.69
CA ARG A 549 -4.87 -15.79 23.11
C ARG A 549 -3.88 -14.68 23.47
N ALA A 550 -2.65 -14.75 22.97
CA ALA A 550 -1.63 -13.73 23.18
C ALA A 550 -2.09 -12.39 22.57
N ARG A 551 -2.55 -12.39 21.31
CA ARG A 551 -3.10 -11.20 20.64
C ARG A 551 -4.25 -10.58 21.43
N ASN A 552 -5.19 -11.37 21.94
CA ASN A 552 -6.30 -10.83 22.73
C ASN A 552 -5.83 -10.19 24.04
N LYS A 553 -4.80 -10.74 24.71
CA LYS A 553 -4.19 -10.10 25.87
C LYS A 553 -3.53 -8.76 25.51
N VAL A 554 -2.85 -8.69 24.36
CA VAL A 554 -2.25 -7.43 23.88
C VAL A 554 -3.32 -6.38 23.63
N VAL A 555 -4.39 -6.73 22.90
CA VAL A 555 -5.46 -5.80 22.52
C VAL A 555 -6.30 -5.32 23.72
N HIS A 556 -6.69 -6.23 24.61
CA HIS A 556 -7.63 -5.90 25.68
C HIS A 556 -6.97 -5.50 27.00
N ASN A 557 -5.74 -5.95 27.27
CA ASN A 557 -5.08 -5.75 28.55
C ASN A 557 -3.76 -4.96 28.45
N ALA A 558 -3.43 -4.42 27.26
CA ALA A 558 -2.14 -3.79 26.97
C ALA A 558 -0.93 -4.65 27.43
N TYR A 559 -1.11 -5.99 27.39
CA TYR A 559 -0.16 -6.92 27.97
C TYR A 559 1.10 -7.02 27.10
N VAL A 560 2.27 -6.93 27.73
CA VAL A 560 3.57 -7.04 27.07
C VAL A 560 4.33 -8.22 27.68
N GLU A 561 4.51 -9.30 26.91
CA GLU A 561 5.40 -10.40 27.25
C GLU A 561 6.57 -10.49 26.26
N THR A 562 7.79 -10.61 26.78
CA THR A 562 9.01 -10.75 25.97
C THR A 562 9.78 -12.00 26.38
N SER A 563 9.10 -13.15 26.41
CA SER A 563 9.72 -14.43 26.72
C SER A 563 10.27 -15.13 25.46
N ALA A 564 11.17 -16.09 25.65
CA ALA A 564 11.64 -16.97 24.56
C ALA A 564 10.47 -17.71 23.90
N VAL A 565 9.42 -18.01 24.68
CA VAL A 565 8.17 -18.60 24.21
C VAL A 565 7.46 -17.65 23.25
N THR A 566 7.29 -16.38 23.60
CA THR A 566 6.71 -15.36 22.70
C THR A 566 7.50 -15.23 21.41
N SER A 567 8.84 -15.28 21.47
CA SER A 567 9.70 -15.24 20.29
C SER A 567 9.47 -16.43 19.35
N PHE A 568 9.35 -17.64 19.91
CA PHE A 568 9.01 -18.84 19.15
C PHE A 568 7.67 -18.70 18.41
N TYR A 569 6.63 -18.25 19.12
CA TYR A 569 5.30 -18.06 18.52
C TYR A 569 5.27 -16.93 17.49
N THR A 570 6.07 -15.88 17.70
CA THR A 570 6.26 -14.79 16.73
C THR A 570 6.86 -15.31 15.42
N ARG A 571 7.90 -16.14 15.51
CA ARG A 571 8.50 -16.79 14.33
C ARG A 571 7.51 -17.72 13.63
N PHE A 572 6.75 -18.50 14.41
CA PHE A 572 5.73 -19.40 13.87
C PHE A 572 4.65 -18.62 13.10
N ILE A 573 4.08 -17.56 13.69
CA ILE A 573 3.03 -16.80 13.02
C ILE A 573 3.57 -16.08 11.79
N GLY A 574 4.80 -15.55 11.81
CA GLY A 574 5.39 -14.89 10.63
C GLY A 574 5.54 -15.83 9.43
N ILE A 575 6.00 -17.07 9.67
CA ILE A 575 6.02 -18.12 8.64
C ILE A 575 4.60 -18.45 8.18
N THR A 576 3.66 -18.56 9.11
CA THR A 576 2.26 -18.92 8.84
C THR A 576 1.56 -17.89 7.98
N THR A 577 1.57 -16.62 8.38
CA THR A 577 0.98 -15.50 7.63
C THR A 577 1.57 -15.37 6.24
N THR A 578 2.90 -15.42 6.12
CA THR A 578 3.58 -15.42 4.81
C THR A 578 3.15 -16.60 3.94
N SER A 579 2.97 -17.78 4.52
CA SER A 579 2.49 -18.97 3.79
C SER A 579 1.07 -18.80 3.27
N VAL A 580 0.18 -18.26 4.10
CA VAL A 580 -1.22 -18.03 3.76
C VAL A 580 -1.32 -17.03 2.62
N ILE A 581 -0.67 -15.86 2.74
CA ILE A 581 -0.69 -14.81 1.71
C ILE A 581 -0.20 -15.38 0.37
N ASN A 582 0.95 -16.07 0.36
CA ASN A 582 1.49 -16.66 -0.87
C ASN A 582 0.57 -17.76 -1.46
N THR A 583 -0.15 -18.50 -0.61
CA THR A 583 -1.11 -19.52 -1.07
C THR A 583 -2.34 -18.87 -1.72
N PHE A 584 -2.88 -17.81 -1.12
CA PHE A 584 -3.98 -17.04 -1.70
C PHE A 584 -3.59 -16.44 -3.04
N LEU A 585 -2.41 -15.82 -3.12
CA LEU A 585 -1.86 -15.28 -4.36
C LEU A 585 -1.70 -16.31 -5.46
N LYS A 586 -1.05 -17.43 -5.13
CA LYS A 586 -0.82 -18.52 -6.08
C LYS A 586 -2.14 -19.07 -6.60
N THR A 587 -3.11 -19.31 -5.70
CA THR A 587 -4.44 -19.79 -6.07
C THR A 587 -5.17 -18.77 -6.96
N ARG A 588 -5.09 -17.48 -6.62
CA ARG A 588 -5.68 -16.39 -7.40
C ARG A 588 -5.11 -16.29 -8.82
N LYS A 589 -3.79 -16.48 -8.99
CA LYS A 589 -3.12 -16.48 -10.30
C LYS A 589 -3.41 -17.75 -11.11
N GLU A 590 -3.24 -18.93 -10.50
CA GLU A 590 -3.26 -20.22 -11.21
C GLU A 590 -4.66 -20.77 -11.44
N GLN A 591 -5.59 -20.56 -10.51
CA GLN A 591 -6.94 -21.12 -10.55
C GLN A 591 -8.02 -20.08 -10.85
N GLN A 592 -7.66 -18.81 -11.01
CA GLN A 592 -8.57 -17.70 -11.32
C GLN A 592 -9.74 -17.54 -10.35
N ILE A 593 -9.57 -17.91 -9.07
CA ILE A 593 -10.60 -17.70 -8.04
C ILE A 593 -10.95 -16.21 -7.89
N HIS A 594 -12.21 -15.91 -7.54
CA HIS A 594 -12.74 -14.55 -7.47
C HIS A 594 -13.15 -14.13 -6.06
N THR A 595 -13.27 -15.07 -5.13
CA THR A 595 -13.74 -14.83 -3.75
C THR A 595 -12.79 -15.40 -2.70
N LEU A 596 -12.85 -14.85 -1.47
CA LEU A 596 -12.10 -15.37 -0.32
C LEU A 596 -12.53 -16.80 0.04
N SER A 597 -13.83 -17.10 -0.01
CA SER A 597 -14.36 -18.43 0.31
C SER A 597 -13.78 -19.50 -0.63
N GLU A 598 -13.67 -19.23 -1.94
CA GLU A 598 -13.02 -20.15 -2.89
C GLU A 598 -11.55 -20.40 -2.53
N ALA A 599 -10.80 -19.37 -2.14
CA ALA A 599 -9.41 -19.53 -1.69
C ALA A 599 -9.31 -20.45 -0.46
N VAL A 600 -10.19 -20.21 0.52
CA VAL A 600 -10.28 -20.98 1.76
C VAL A 600 -10.66 -22.44 1.48
N PHE A 601 -11.66 -22.67 0.64
CA PHE A 601 -12.09 -24.01 0.25
C PHE A 601 -11.03 -24.75 -0.56
N ASN A 602 -10.24 -24.05 -1.38
CA ASN A 602 -9.11 -24.66 -2.07
C ASN A 602 -8.05 -25.20 -1.09
N ILE A 603 -7.77 -24.49 0.01
CA ILE A 603 -6.86 -24.99 1.06
C ILE A 603 -7.40 -26.29 1.68
N ASN A 604 -8.69 -26.31 2.04
CA ASN A 604 -9.35 -27.52 2.56
C ASN A 604 -9.27 -28.68 1.57
N TYR A 605 -9.69 -28.42 0.33
CA TYR A 605 -9.69 -29.42 -0.74
C TYR A 605 -8.30 -30.03 -0.95
N GLU A 606 -7.27 -29.20 -1.02
CA GLU A 606 -5.89 -29.64 -1.23
C GLU A 606 -5.32 -30.45 -0.06
N TYR A 607 -5.82 -30.24 1.16
CA TYR A 607 -5.49 -31.04 2.34
C TYR A 607 -6.24 -32.39 2.34
N ASP A 608 -7.55 -32.36 2.12
CA ASP A 608 -8.38 -33.57 2.10
C ASP A 608 -7.99 -34.50 0.95
N LYS A 609 -7.67 -33.92 -0.22
CA LYS A 609 -7.10 -34.63 -1.37
C LYS A 609 -5.78 -35.31 -1.01
N LEU A 610 -4.88 -34.62 -0.31
CA LEU A 610 -3.62 -35.21 0.15
C LEU A 610 -3.87 -36.40 1.08
N LYS A 611 -4.77 -36.26 2.07
CA LYS A 611 -5.15 -37.38 2.96
C LYS A 611 -5.71 -38.57 2.18
N LEU A 612 -6.59 -38.32 1.21
CA LEU A 612 -7.17 -39.36 0.36
C LEU A 612 -6.12 -40.04 -0.52
N ASP A 613 -5.23 -39.26 -1.13
CA ASP A 613 -4.15 -39.80 -1.95
C ASP A 613 -3.18 -40.64 -1.10
N LEU A 614 -2.82 -40.21 0.12
CA LEU A 614 -2.01 -41.01 1.03
C LEU A 614 -2.69 -42.34 1.39
N LYS A 615 -4.00 -42.32 1.67
CA LYS A 615 -4.79 -43.53 1.98
C LYS A 615 -4.82 -44.51 0.82
N LYS A 616 -5.03 -44.02 -0.41
CA LYS A 616 -5.24 -44.84 -1.62
C LYS A 616 -3.93 -45.26 -2.30
N LYS A 617 -2.97 -44.35 -2.42
CA LYS A 617 -1.74 -44.50 -3.23
C LYS A 617 -0.47 -44.61 -2.39
N GLY A 618 -0.56 -44.46 -1.07
CA GLY A 618 0.58 -44.50 -0.15
C GLY A 618 1.48 -43.26 -0.23
N THR A 619 2.63 -43.32 0.45
CA THR A 619 3.60 -42.22 0.56
C THR A 619 4.31 -41.91 -0.75
N GLY A 620 4.26 -42.81 -1.75
CA GLY A 620 4.89 -42.62 -3.07
C GLY A 620 4.39 -41.37 -3.82
N ILE A 621 3.22 -40.83 -3.48
CA ILE A 621 2.74 -39.55 -4.04
C ILE A 621 3.58 -38.35 -3.60
N LEU A 622 4.20 -38.42 -2.41
CA LEU A 622 5.05 -37.36 -1.86
C LEU A 622 6.43 -37.35 -2.53
N LEU A 623 6.76 -38.45 -3.23
CA LEU A 623 8.05 -38.69 -3.89
C LEU A 623 8.00 -38.42 -5.40
N LYS A 624 6.84 -38.04 -5.94
CA LYS A 624 6.67 -37.64 -7.35
C LYS A 624 7.04 -36.17 -7.52
N LYS A 625 7.68 -35.87 -8.66
CA LYS A 625 8.33 -34.59 -9.00
C LYS A 625 7.45 -33.37 -8.80
#